data_AF-A0A654CS12-F1
#
_entry.id   AF-A0A654CS12-F1
#
_cell.length_a   1.000
_cell.length_b   1.000
_cell.length_c   1.000
_cell.angle_alpha   90.00
_cell.angle_beta   90.00
_cell.angle_gamma   90.00
#
_symmetry.space_group_name_H-M   'P 1'
#
loop_
_entity.id
_entity.type
_entity.pdbx_description
1 polymer ?
#
loop_
_entity_poly.entity_id
_entity_poly.type
_entity_poly.pdbx_seq_one_letter_code
_entity_poly.pdbx_strand_id
1 'polypeptide(L)' 'MTMRLTLNLDLNANDLEALCSLVDHPKAVAAASAPHDPREQARIIDVLAEIKSQITVTNYEVRE' A
#
# COMPACT_ATOMS: atom_id res chain seq x y z
N MET A 1 19.59 3.75 4.09
CA MET A 1 19.69 2.31 3.76
C MET A 1 18.39 1.93 3.09
N THR A 2 18.47 1.22 1.96
CA THR A 2 17.28 0.82 1.18
C THR A 2 17.26 -0.70 1.09
N MET A 3 16.11 -1.31 1.35
CA MET A 3 15.88 -2.74 1.15
C MET A 3 14.76 -2.92 0.13
N ARG A 4 14.88 -3.92 -0.73
CA ARG A 4 13.81 -4.35 -1.63
C ARG A 4 13.14 -5.58 -1.02
N LEU A 5 11.82 -5.54 -0.92
CA LEU A 5 10.98 -6.64 -0.45
C LEU A 5 10.03 -7.05 -1.58
N THR A 6 9.80 -8.35 -1.74
CA THR A 6 8.78 -8.90 -2.63
C THR A 6 7.70 -9.55 -1.77
N LEU A 7 6.44 -9.19 -1.98
CA LEU A 7 5.29 -9.75 -1.29
C LEU A 7 4.43 -10.51 -2.31
N ASN A 8 4.25 -11.81 -2.08
CA ASN A 8 3.27 -12.62 -2.81
C ASN A 8 2.05 -12.79 -1.90
N LEU A 9 0.89 -12.31 -2.35
CA LEU A 9 -0.36 -12.35 -1.59
C LEU A 9 -1.41 -13.10 -2.38
N ASP A 10 -1.98 -14.15 -1.77
CA ASP A 10 -3.16 -14.84 -2.30
C ASP A 10 -4.41 -14.16 -1.73
N LEU A 11 -4.96 -13.20 -2.48
CA LEU A 11 -6.12 -12.41 -2.06
C LEU A 11 -7.38 -12.87 -2.79
N ASN A 12 -8.49 -12.99 -2.06
CA ASN A 12 -9.81 -13.04 -2.70
C ASN A 12 -10.28 -11.61 -3.05
N ALA A 13 -11.45 -11.49 -3.70
CA ALA A 13 -11.98 -10.19 -4.13
C ALA A 13 -12.19 -9.20 -2.96
N ASN A 14 -12.69 -9.66 -1.81
CA ASN A 14 -12.92 -8.81 -0.64
C ASN A 14 -11.60 -8.32 -0.04
N ASP A 15 -10.59 -9.20 0.01
CA ASP A 15 -9.27 -8.85 0.55
C ASP A 15 -8.52 -7.90 -0.39
N LEU A 16 -8.67 -8.06 -1.70
CA LEU A 16 -8.14 -7.13 -2.70
C LEU A 16 -8.80 -5.75 -2.58
N GLU A 17 -10.13 -5.70 -2.44
CA GLU A 17 -10.85 -4.44 -2.20
C GLU A 17 -10.40 -3.76 -0.91
N ALA A 18 -10.21 -4.53 0.18
CA ALA A 18 -9.69 -4.01 1.43
C ALA A 18 -8.28 -3.43 1.28
N LEU A 19 -7.39 -4.13 0.56
CA LEU A 19 -6.05 -3.64 0.25
C LEU A 19 -6.09 -2.35 -0.57
N CYS A 20 -6.92 -2.30 -1.62
CA CYS A 20 -7.14 -1.10 -2.43
C CYS A 20 -7.61 0.09 -1.57
N SER A 21 -8.58 -0.14 -0.68
CA SER A 21 -9.10 0.89 0.23
C SER A 21 -8.01 1.48 1.14
N LEU A 22 -7.12 0.63 1.68
CA LEU A 22 -6.00 1.06 2.51
C LEU A 22 -5.01 1.93 1.73
N VAL A 23 -4.60 1.49 0.54
CA VAL A 23 -3.59 2.20 -0.26
C VAL A 23 -4.15 3.44 -0.97
N ASP A 24 -5.47 3.55 -1.13
CA ASP A 24 -6.14 4.74 -1.64
C ASP A 24 -6.23 5.87 -0.60
N HIS A 25 -6.20 5.53 0.70
CA HIS A 25 -6.31 6.51 1.79
C HIS A 25 -5.09 6.52 2.72
N PRO A 26 -3.86 6.68 2.20
CA PRO A 26 -2.64 6.47 2.98
C PRO A 26 -2.48 7.48 4.13
N LYS A 27 -3.00 8.71 3.96
CA LYS A 27 -2.98 9.73 5.01
C LYS A 27 -3.84 9.36 6.22
N ALA A 28 -5.00 8.74 5.97
CA ALA A 28 -5.89 8.30 7.05
C ALA A 28 -5.25 7.15 7.83
N VAL A 29 -4.65 6.18 7.11
CA VAL A 29 -3.91 5.07 7.72
C VAL A 29 -2.73 5.59 8.55
N ALA A 30 -1.92 6.50 8.00
CA ALA A 30 -0.79 7.09 8.71
C ALA A 30 -1.21 7.85 9.97
N ALA A 31 -2.25 8.67 9.88
CA ALA A 31 -2.77 9.41 11.03
C ALA A 31 -3.30 8.49 12.14
N ALA A 32 -3.91 7.36 11.78
CA ALA A 32 -4.37 6.36 12.74
C ALA A 32 -3.21 5.58 13.39
N SER A 33 -2.20 5.21 12.61
CA SER A 33 -1.07 4.38 13.07
C SER A 33 -0.04 5.15 13.90
N ALA A 34 0.22 6.42 13.56
CA ALA A 34 1.26 7.23 14.19
C ALA A 34 0.75 8.67 14.49
N PRO A 35 -0.29 8.84 15.33
CA PRO A 35 -1.01 10.11 15.49
C PRO A 35 -0.14 11.28 15.96
N HIS A 36 0.98 11.01 16.63
CA HIS A 36 1.87 12.02 17.21
C HIS A 36 3.27 12.06 16.60
N ASP A 37 3.54 11.25 15.56
CA ASP A 37 4.84 11.24 14.88
C ASP A 37 4.66 11.56 13.38
N PRO A 38 4.80 12.85 12.98
CA PRO A 38 4.70 13.25 11.58
C PRO A 38 5.75 12.60 10.67
N ARG A 39 6.92 12.21 11.21
CA ARG A 39 7.96 11.56 10.42
C ARG A 39 7.59 10.11 10.14
N GLU A 40 7.05 9.41 11.13
CA GLU A 40 6.52 8.07 10.93
C GLU A 40 5.30 8.07 10.01
N GLN A 41 4.39 9.05 10.14
CA GLN A 41 3.29 9.24 9.20
C GLN A 41 3.76 9.36 7.75
N ALA A 42 4.77 10.21 7.50
CA ALA A 42 5.33 10.37 6.16
C ALA A 42 5.88 9.05 5.61
N ARG A 43 6.62 8.29 6.43
CA ARG A 43 7.15 6.96 6.03
C ARG A 43 6.03 5.97 5.70
N ILE A 44 4.95 5.95 6.49
CA ILE A 44 3.80 5.08 6.23
C ILE A 44 3.14 5.45 4.90
N ILE A 45 2.96 6.75 4.64
CA ILE A 45 2.39 7.24 3.38
C ILE A 45 3.25 6.79 2.19
N ASP A 46 4.58 6.94 2.28
CA ASP A 46 5.51 6.54 1.23
C ASP A 46 5.45 5.03 0.96
N VAL A 47 5.39 4.19 2.01
CA VAL A 47 5.25 2.74 1.87
C VAL A 47 3.93 2.36 1.20
N LEU A 48 2.81 2.96 1.61
CA LEU A 48 1.51 2.66 1.00
C LEU A 48 1.42 3.14 -0.46
N ALA A 49 2.07 4.26 -0.80
CA ALA A 49 2.18 4.73 -2.18
C ALA A 49 3.00 3.75 -3.04
N GLU A 50 4.08 3.19 -2.50
CA GLU A 50 4.88 2.17 -3.18
C GLU A 50 4.08 0.88 -3.39
N ILE A 51 3.30 0.42 -2.40
CA ILE A 51 2.42 -0.75 -2.57
C ILE A 51 1.36 -0.47 -3.65
N LYS A 52 0.76 0.72 -3.66
CA LYS A 52 -0.22 1.12 -4.69
C LYS A 52 0.35 1.09 -6.09
N SER A 53 1.60 1.55 -6.26
CA SER A 53 2.27 1.55 -7.56
C SER A 53 2.42 0.13 -8.09
N GLN A 54 2.76 -0.83 -7.22
CA GLN A 54 2.94 -2.23 -7.59
C GLN A 54 1.62 -2.93 -7.93
N ILE A 55 0.54 -2.68 -7.19
CA ILE A 55 -0.81 -3.22 -7.50
C ILE A 55 -1.29 -2.74 -8.88
N THR A 56 -1.05 -1.47 -9.20
CA THR A 56 -1.48 -0.89 -10.47
C THR A 56 -0.74 -1.52 -11.65
N VAL A 57 0.53 -1.89 -11.48
CA VAL A 57 1.34 -2.57 -12.51
C VAL A 57 0.83 -3.98 -12.79
N THR A 58 0.41 -4.72 -11.76
CA THR A 58 -0.12 -6.10 -11.92
C THR A 58 -1.40 -6.16 -12.75
N ASN A 59 -2.25 -5.11 -12.73
CA ASN A 59 -3.50 -5.08 -13.50
C ASN A 59 -3.31 -4.90 -15.02
N TYR A 60 -2.11 -4.52 -15.50
CA TYR A 60 -1.83 -4.39 -16.93
C TYR A 60 -1.28 -5.67 -17.56
N GLU A 61 -0.83 -6.64 -16.77
CA GLU A 61 -0.25 -7.90 -17.27
C GLU A 61 -1.28 -9.02 -17.49
N VAL A 62 -2.57 -8.80 -17.17
CA VAL A 62 -3.65 -9.79 -17.34
C VAL A 62 -4.57 -9.43 -18.51
N ARG A 63 -3.99 -9.06 -19.65
CA ARG A 63 -4.71 -8.88 -20.93
C ARG A 63 -3.94 -9.54 -22.07
N GLU A 64 -4.02 -10.86 -22.16
CA GLU A 64 -3.76 -11.64 -23.38
C GLU A 64 -4.93 -12.58 -23.66
#